data_AF-A0A9D6BM05-F1
#
_entry.id   AF-A0A9D6BM05-F1
#
_cell.length_a   1.000
_cell.length_b   1.000
_cell.length_c   1.000
_cell.angle_alpha   90.00
_cell.angle_beta   90.00
_cell.angle_gamma   90.00
#
_symmetry.space_group_name_H-M   'P 1'
#
loop_
_entity.id
_entity.type
_entity.pdbx_description
1 polymer ?
#
loop_
_entity_poly.entity_id
_entity_poly.type
_entity_poly.pdbx_seq_one_letter_code
_entity_poly.pdbx_strand_id
1 'polypeptide(L)' 'MSREPLKPFLISKDEEGSFRLTVRDTRFNSQGYPIVTATLQDEVFKTAAAARAHARDNFSAEPGQYSTK' A
#
# COMPACT_ATOMS: atom_id res chain seq x y z
N MET A 1 8.54 21.03 -5.36
CA MET A 1 7.59 20.03 -4.83
C MET A 1 8.16 18.65 -5.17
N SER A 2 8.81 17.99 -4.22
CA SER A 2 9.39 16.66 -4.43
C SER A 2 8.28 15.69 -4.85
N ARG A 3 8.37 15.20 -6.08
CA ARG A 3 7.53 14.12 -6.63
C ARG A 3 8.10 12.81 -6.10
N GLU A 4 8.13 12.64 -4.79
CA GLU A 4 8.46 11.32 -4.26
C GLU A 4 7.34 10.37 -4.70
N PRO A 5 7.67 9.30 -5.44
CA PRO A 5 6.68 8.35 -5.89
C PRO A 5 6.00 7.79 -4.65
N LEU A 6 4.70 8.06 -4.53
CA LEU A 6 3.88 7.51 -3.46
C LEU A 6 3.95 6.00 -3.58
N LYS A 7 4.54 5.39 -2.56
CA LYS A 7 4.61 3.93 -2.47
C LYS A 7 3.18 3.37 -2.41
N PRO A 8 2.77 2.55 -3.39
CA PRO A 8 1.38 2.12 -3.51
C PRO A 8 0.96 1.14 -2.42
N PHE A 9 1.89 0.47 -1.72
CA PHE A 9 1.54 -0.48 -0.66
C PHE A 9 1.96 0.05 0.69
N LEU A 10 0.99 0.41 1.54
CA LEU A 10 1.23 0.80 2.92
C LEU A 10 0.88 -0.36 3.85
N ILE A 11 1.86 -0.77 4.66
CA ILE A 11 1.67 -1.75 5.72
C ILE A 11 1.70 -1.00 7.04
N SER A 12 0.59 -1.06 7.77
CA SER A 12 0.43 -0.43 9.08
C SER A 12 0.15 -1.49 10.13
N LYS A 13 0.62 -1.27 11.35
CA LYS A 13 0.30 -2.12 12.49
C LYS A 13 -0.85 -1.50 13.30
N ASP A 14 -1.88 -2.28 13.59
CA ASP A 14 -2.98 -1.87 14.46
C ASP A 14 -2.64 -2.05 15.94
N GLU A 15 -3.49 -1.48 16.80
CA GLU A 15 -3.38 -1.53 18.25
C GLU A 15 -3.44 -2.96 18.82
N GLU A 16 -4.17 -3.86 18.17
CA GLU A 16 -4.21 -5.29 18.53
C GLU A 16 -2.94 -6.06 18.14
N GLY A 17 -1.97 -5.39 17.50
CA GLY A 17 -0.69 -5.99 17.12
C GLY A 17 -0.67 -6.64 15.74
N SER A 18 -1.81 -6.63 15.05
CA SER A 18 -1.96 -7.14 13.70
C SER A 18 -1.48 -6.15 12.63
N PHE A 19 -1.15 -6.63 11.44
CA PHE A 19 -0.73 -5.83 10.30
C PHE A 19 -1.86 -5.73 9.28
N ARG A 20 -2.18 -4.51 8.84
CA ARG A 20 -3.12 -4.23 7.76
C ARG A 20 -2.39 -3.74 6.52
N LEU A 21 -2.91 -4.14 5.36
CA LEU A 21 -2.43 -3.69 4.06
C LEU A 21 -3.39 -2.64 3.49
N THR A 22 -2.86 -1.47 3.16
CA THR A 22 -3.58 -0.44 2.41
C THR A 22 -2.95 -0.30 1.03
N VAL A 23 -3.76 -0.52 0.00
CA VAL A 23 -3.36 -0.35 -1.40
C VAL A 23 -3.75 1.05 -1.85
N ARG A 24 -2.77 1.81 -2.32
CA ARG A 24 -2.90 3.19 -2.82
C ARG A 24 -2.73 3.18 -4.32
N ASP A 25 -3.84 3.27 -5.03
CA ASP A 25 -3.80 3.45 -6.48
C ASP A 25 -3.59 4.93 -6.80
N THR A 26 -2.67 5.24 -7.71
CA THR A 26 -2.44 6.61 -8.17
C THR A 26 -2.75 6.69 -9.65
N ARG A 27 -3.85 7.36 -9.99
CA ARG A 27 -4.22 7.65 -11.38
C ARG A 27 -4.16 9.13 -11.67
N PHE A 28 -3.88 9.50 -12.91
CA PHE A 28 -3.86 10.90 -13.33
C PHE A 28 -5.18 11.26 -14.01
N ASN A 29 -5.73 12.42 -13.65
CA ASN A 29 -6.88 12.96 -14.38
C ASN A 29 -6.44 13.59 -15.72
N SER A 30 -7.40 14.03 -16.52
CA SER A 30 -7.13 14.70 -17.82
C SER A 30 -6.30 15.99 -17.69
N GLN A 31 -6.16 16.55 -16.49
CA GLN A 31 -5.36 17.75 -16.21
C GLN A 31 -3.96 17.41 -15.68
N GLY A 32 -3.59 16.13 -15.60
CA GLY A 32 -2.29 15.68 -15.11
C GLY A 32 -2.14 15.71 -13.59
N TYR A 33 -3.23 15.87 -12.83
CA TYR A 33 -3.18 15.81 -11.37
C TYR A 33 -3.29 14.36 -10.88
N PRO A 34 -2.43 13.95 -9.90
CA PRO A 34 -2.50 12.63 -9.30
C PRO A 34 -3.70 12.55 -8.35
N ILE A 35 -4.56 11.55 -8.57
CA ILE A 35 -5.64 11.15 -7.69
C ILE A 35 -5.19 9.86 -7.00
N VAL A 36 -5.04 9.93 -5.69
CA VAL A 36 -4.60 8.80 -4.86
C VAL A 36 -5.82 8.21 -4.17
N THR A 37 -6.12 6.95 -4.45
CA THR A 37 -7.20 6.20 -3.81
C THR A 37 -6.61 5.18 -2.86
N ALA A 38 -6.80 5.39 -1.56
CA ALA A 38 -6.36 4.45 -0.53
C ALA A 38 -7.49 3.47 -0.21
N THR A 39 -7.25 2.19 -0.49
CA THR A 39 -8.18 1.08 -0.23
C THR A 39 -7.57 0.20 0.85
N LEU A 40 -8.20 0.16 2.02
CA LEU A 40 -7.84 -0.76 3.09
C LEU A 40 -8.29 -2.17 2.71
N GLN A 41 -7.38 -3.14 2.78
CA GLN A 41 -7.73 -4.54 2.62
C GLN A 41 -8.35 -5.07 3.91
N ASP A 42 -9.41 -5.87 3.78
CA ASP A 42 -10.11 -6.47 4.91
C ASP A 42 -9.23 -7.52 5.61
N GLU A 43 -8.29 -8.12 4.87
CA GLU A 43 -7.35 -9.08 5.41
C GLU A 43 -6.40 -8.49 6.44
N VAL A 44 -6.28 -9.23 7.55
CA VAL A 44 -5.43 -8.90 8.68
C VAL A 44 -4.30 -9.92 8.75
N PHE A 45 -3.07 -9.43 8.72
CA PHE A 45 -1.86 -10.24 8.68
C PHE A 45 -1.19 -10.29 10.05
N LYS A 46 -0.67 -11.47 10.42
CA LYS A 46 0.10 -11.61 11.68
C LYS A 46 1.51 -11.01 11.60
N THR A 47 2.05 -10.84 10.40
CA THR A 47 3.40 -10.30 10.17
C THR A 47 3.42 -9.35 8.98
N ALA A 48 4.32 -8.37 8.99
CA ALA A 48 4.54 -7.49 7.84
C ALA A 48 4.98 -8.27 6.58
N ALA A 49 5.71 -9.37 6.75
CA ALA A 49 6.12 -10.23 5.63
C ALA A 49 4.92 -10.90 4.94
N ALA A 50 3.92 -11.35 5.71
CA ALA A 50 2.69 -11.91 5.15
C ALA A 50 1.89 -10.85 4.36
N ALA A 51 1.80 -9.62 4.86
CA ALA A 51 1.18 -8.51 4.14
C ALA A 51 1.92 -8.19 2.82
N ARG A 52 3.26 -8.24 2.81
CA ARG A 52 4.06 -8.07 1.59
C ARG A 52 3.87 -9.21 0.60
N ALA A 53 3.82 -10.46 1.06
CA ALA A 53 3.57 -11.61 0.21
C ALA A 53 2.19 -11.49 -0.45
N HIS A 54 1.15 -11.20 0.34
CA HIS A 54 -0.20 -11.00 -0.18
C HIS A 54 -0.27 -9.88 -1.23
N ALA A 55 0.39 -8.75 -0.96
CA ALA A 55 0.50 -7.65 -1.91
C ALA A 55 1.22 -8.08 -3.21
N ARG A 56 2.30 -8.87 -3.10
CA ARG A 56 3.04 -9.37 -4.24
C ARG A 56 2.20 -10.32 -5.09
N ASP A 57 1.53 -11.27 -4.45
CA ASP A 57 0.79 -12.33 -5.14
C ASP A 57 -0.52 -11.83 -5.76
N ASN A 58 -1.23 -10.92 -5.09
CA ASN A 58 -2.53 -10.42 -5.58
C ASN A 58 -2.43 -9.11 -6.38
N PHE A 59 -1.45 -8.26 -6.06
CA PHE A 59 -1.33 -6.93 -6.66
C PHE A 59 -0.01 -6.73 -7.41
N SER A 60 0.77 -7.80 -7.64
CA SER A 60 2.07 -7.75 -8.33
C SER A 60 3.04 -6.73 -7.72
N ALA A 61 2.92 -6.52 -6.40
CA ALA A 61 3.67 -5.50 -5.68
C ALA A 61 5.19 -5.76 -5.66
N GLU A 62 5.97 -4.76 -6.02
CA GLU A 62 7.44 -4.84 -6.08
C GLU A 62 8.11 -4.45 -4.74
N PRO A 63 9.30 -4.99 -4.41
CA PRO A 63 9.99 -4.72 -3.15
C PRO A 63 10.27 -3.24 -2.84
N GLY A 64 10.35 -2.35 -3.85
CA GLY A 64 10.52 -0.91 -3.67
C GLY A 64 9.22 -0.14 -3.39
N GLN A 65 8.07 -0.77 -3.59
CA GLN A 65 6.75 -0.15 -3.56
C GLN A 65 6.08 -0.21 -2.17
N TYR A 66 6.77 -0.76 -1.17
CA TYR A 66 6.27 -0.90 0.19
C TYR A 66 6.69 0.27 1.10
N SER A 67 5.70 0.91 1.71
CA SER A 67 5.85 1.80 2.84
C SER A 67 5.43 1.05 4.11
N THR A 68 6.18 1.20 5.19
CA THR A 68 5.82 0.65 6.50
C THR A 68 5.72 1.82 7.46
N LYS A 69 4.58 1.95 8.16
CA LYS A 69 4.31 3.03 9.10
C LYS A 69 3.90 2.48 10.46
#